data_AF-A0A7X7E8H4-F1
#
_entry.id   AF-A0A7X7E8H4-F1
#
_cell.length_a   1.000
_cell.length_b   1.000
_cell.length_c   1.000
_cell.angle_alpha   90.00
_cell.angle_beta   90.00
_cell.angle_gamma   90.00
#
_symmetry.space_group_name_H-M   'P 1'
#
loop_
_entity.id
_entity.type
_entity.pdbx_description
1 polymer ?
#
loop_
_entity_poly.entity_id
_entity_poly.type
_entity_poly.pdbx_seq_one_letter_code
_entity_poly.pdbx_strand_id
1 'polypeptide(L)'
;SVDGDRFPAGVIENLKSILMRFPGQCSVHMYVRTGGGARCLRLGDGFRVDPQTSLFAELKALLGEGCVCQGAVAQRSAASSNGAAR
;
A
#
# COMPACT_ATOMS: atom_id res chain seq x y z
N SER A 1 0.44 -8.60 -7.68
CA SER A 1 1.77 -9.21 -7.47
C SER A 1 2.61 -8.83 -8.66
N VAL A 2 3.83 -8.32 -8.45
CA VAL A 2 4.63 -7.69 -9.50
C VAL A 2 5.75 -8.62 -9.95
N ASP A 3 6.02 -8.70 -11.25
CA ASP A 3 7.10 -9.54 -11.79
C ASP A 3 8.47 -8.90 -11.56
N GLY A 4 9.32 -9.55 -10.75
CA GLY A 4 10.63 -9.02 -10.37
C GLY A 4 11.68 -9.07 -11.49
N ASP A 5 11.51 -9.96 -12.48
CA ASP A 5 12.43 -10.11 -13.61
C ASP A 5 12.28 -8.98 -14.65
N ARG A 6 11.08 -8.39 -14.72
CA ARG A 6 10.74 -7.31 -15.65
C ARG A 6 10.63 -5.95 -14.97
N PHE A 7 11.16 -5.81 -13.75
CA PHE A 7 11.01 -4.59 -12.98
C PHE A 7 11.98 -3.52 -13.52
N PRO A 8 11.50 -2.48 -14.24
CA PRO A 8 12.38 -1.41 -14.68
C PRO A 8 12.90 -0.68 -13.44
N ALA A 9 14.19 -0.34 -13.40
CA ALA A 9 14.80 0.32 -12.23
C ALA A 9 14.03 1.56 -11.75
N GLY A 10 13.36 2.28 -12.66
CA GLY A 10 12.55 3.46 -12.35
C GLY A 10 11.29 3.16 -11.51
N VAL A 11 10.73 1.95 -11.54
CA VAL A 11 9.51 1.64 -10.79
C VAL A 11 9.80 1.55 -9.29
N ILE A 12 10.99 1.08 -8.87
CA ILE A 12 11.34 0.99 -7.44
C ILE A 12 11.54 2.40 -6.87
N GLU A 13 12.25 3.25 -7.59
CA GLU A 13 12.49 4.64 -7.17
C GLU A 13 11.18 5.44 -7.12
N ASN A 14 10.30 5.27 -8.12
CA ASN A 14 8.99 5.91 -8.11
C ASN A 14 8.12 5.41 -6.96
N LEU A 15 8.11 4.10 -6.70
CA LEU A 15 7.38 3.53 -5.57
C LEU A 15 7.87 4.12 -4.25
N LYS A 16 9.20 4.15 -4.04
CA LYS A 16 9.83 4.74 -2.87
C LYS A 16 9.44 6.21 -2.70
N SER A 17 9.48 7.00 -3.78
CA SER A 17 9.09 8.41 -3.77
C SER A 17 7.63 8.59 -3.35
N ILE A 18 6.72 7.76 -3.87
CA ILE A 18 5.30 7.79 -3.47
C ILE A 18 5.16 7.47 -1.99
N LEU A 19 5.75 6.37 -1.50
CA LEU A 19 5.63 5.98 -0.08
C LEU A 19 6.17 7.06 0.87
N MET A 20 7.28 7.71 0.52
CA MET A 20 7.88 8.80 1.31
C MET A 20 7.03 10.07 1.35
N ARG A 21 6.14 10.29 0.36
CA ARG A 21 5.22 11.44 0.33
C ARG A 21 4.02 11.26 1.26
N PHE A 22 3.73 10.03 1.69
CA PHE A 22 2.58 9.70 2.55
C PHE A 22 3.01 8.95 3.82
N PRO A 23 3.88 9.51 4.67
CA PRO A 23 4.36 8.82 5.87
C PRO A 23 3.23 8.56 6.86
N GLY A 24 3.27 7.41 7.54
CA GLY A 24 2.26 7.05 8.54
C GLY A 24 2.64 5.85 9.40
N GLN A 25 1.64 5.16 9.95
CA GLN A 25 1.84 4.06 10.90
C GLN A 25 1.65 2.67 10.28
N CYS A 26 1.09 2.57 9.07
CA CYS A 26 0.79 1.29 8.45
C CYS A 26 2.03 0.71 7.76
N SER A 27 2.31 -0.57 8.02
CA SER A 27 3.39 -1.30 7.37
C SER A 27 3.01 -1.66 5.93
N VAL A 28 3.97 -1.57 5.01
CA VAL A 28 3.76 -1.89 3.59
C VAL A 28 4.34 -3.28 3.29
N HIS A 29 3.52 -4.12 2.65
CA HIS A 29 3.90 -5.46 2.23
C HIS A 29 3.82 -5.55 0.71
N MET A 30 4.87 -6.06 0.08
CA MET A 30 5.00 -6.16 -1.36
C MET A 30 5.14 -7.62 -1.80
N TYR A 31 4.21 -8.09 -2.62
CA TYR A 31 4.22 -9.43 -3.19
C TYR A 31 4.89 -9.42 -4.55
N VAL A 32 6.13 -9.92 -4.61
CA VAL A 32 6.93 -10.01 -5.82
C VAL A 32 6.89 -11.45 -6.34
N ARG A 33 6.53 -11.62 -7.61
CA ARG A 33 6.60 -12.90 -8.31
C ARG A 33 7.87 -12.90 -9.15
N THR A 34 8.65 -13.96 -9.06
CA THR A 34 9.85 -14.16 -9.88
C THR A 34 9.77 -15.55 -10.51
N GLY A 35 10.63 -15.86 -11.48
CA GLY A 35 10.67 -17.18 -12.09
C GLY A 35 10.82 -18.33 -11.07
N GLY A 36 11.39 -18.07 -9.89
CA GLY A 36 11.52 -19.03 -8.79
C GLY A 36 10.35 -19.06 -7.79
N GLY A 37 9.29 -18.28 -7.99
CA GLY A 37 8.10 -18.25 -7.12
C GLY A 37 7.75 -16.86 -6.58
N ALA A 38 6.72 -16.82 -5.73
CA ALA A 38 6.22 -15.59 -5.11
C ALA A 38 6.86 -15.39 -3.72
N ARG A 39 7.35 -14.18 -3.46
CA ARG A 39 7.91 -13.74 -2.18
C ARG A 39 7.17 -12.52 -1.66
N CYS A 40 6.92 -12.49 -0.35
CA CYS A 40 6.40 -11.31 0.32
C CYS A 40 7.56 -10.55 0.99
N LEU A 41 7.72 -9.27 0.64
CA LEU A 41 8.69 -8.36 1.20
C LEU A 41 7.96 -7.39 2.12
N ARG A 42 8.31 -7.37 3.41
CA ARG A 42 7.87 -6.30 4.31
C ARG A 42 8.86 -5.15 4.19
N LEU A 43 8.36 -3.95 3.88
CA LEU A 43 9.20 -2.76 3.88
C LEU A 43 9.48 -2.34 5.32
N GLY A 44 10.70 -1.84 5.56
CA GLY A 44 11.15 -1.38 6.87
C GLY A 44 10.39 -0.16 7.39
N ASP A 45 10.64 0.22 8.64
CA ASP A 45 9.87 1.28 9.32
C ASP A 45 9.97 2.66 8.65
N GLY A 46 11.02 2.91 7.87
CA GLY A 46 11.16 4.13 7.04
C GLY A 46 10.22 4.23 5.84
N PHE A 47 9.39 3.21 5.60
CA PHE A 47 8.42 3.15 4.51
C PHE A 47 6.99 2.91 5.00
N ARG A 48 6.72 3.20 6.28
CA ARG A 48 5.35 3.15 6.78
C ARG A 48 4.54 4.30 6.21
N VAL A 49 3.28 4.03 5.91
CA VAL A 49 2.39 4.98 5.22
C VAL A 49 1.08 5.21 5.94
N ASP A 50 0.43 6.31 5.62
CA ASP A 50 -0.96 6.58 5.97
C ASP A 50 -1.89 6.13 4.82
N PRO A 51 -2.82 5.18 5.04
CA PRO A 51 -3.68 4.65 3.99
C PRO A 51 -4.77 5.64 3.62
N GLN A 52 -4.50 6.47 2.61
CA GLN A 52 -5.43 7.48 2.09
C GLN A 52 -5.67 7.32 0.58
N THR A 53 -6.81 7.82 0.09
CA THR A 53 -7.24 7.68 -1.31
C THR A 53 -6.19 8.15 -2.31
N SER A 54 -5.49 9.25 -2.02
CA SER A 54 -4.42 9.81 -2.87
C SER A 54 -3.23 8.85 -3.03
N LEU A 55 -2.80 8.20 -1.94
CA LEU A 55 -1.74 7.19 -1.98
C LEU A 55 -2.15 6.03 -2.90
N PHE A 56 -3.37 5.50 -2.74
CA PHE A 56 -3.86 4.41 -3.57
C PHE A 56 -3.96 4.81 -5.05
N ALA A 57 -4.38 6.03 -5.35
CA ALA A 57 -4.42 6.52 -6.72
C ALA A 57 -3.02 6.54 -7.36
N GLU A 58 -2.00 7.04 -6.65
CA GLU A 58 -0.62 7.05 -7.15
C GLU A 58 -0.03 5.64 -7.30
N LEU A 59 -0.29 4.74 -6.33
CA LEU A 59 0.15 3.34 -6.41
C LEU A 59 -0.50 2.61 -7.59
N LYS A 60 -1.79 2.84 -7.84
CA LYS A 60 -2.51 2.26 -8.98
C LYS A 60 -2.02 2.81 -10.32
N ALA A 61 -1.68 4.11 -10.38
CA ALA A 61 -1.10 4.71 -11.57
C ALA A 61 0.28 4.12 -11.89
N LEU A 62 1.07 3.78 -10.85
CA LEU A 62 2.40 3.19 -11.02
C LEU A 62 2.36 1.69 -11.33
N LEU A 63 1.54 0.92 -10.60
CA LEU A 63 1.58 -0.56 -10.61
C LEU A 63 0.41 -1.20 -11.36
N GLY A 64 -0.64 -0.44 -11.68
CA GLY A 64 -1.91 -0.93 -12.20
C GLY A 64 -2.93 -1.27 -11.11
N GLU A 65 -4.22 -1.17 -11.43
CA GLU A 65 -5.31 -1.32 -10.46
C GLU A 65 -5.39 -2.72 -9.83
N GLY A 66 -5.01 -3.77 -10.55
CA GLY A 66 -5.00 -5.15 -10.03
C GLY A 66 -3.81 -5.49 -9.13
N CYS A 67 -2.87 -4.55 -8.93
CA CYS A 67 -1.63 -4.78 -8.20
C CYS A 67 -1.63 -4.21 -6.78
N VAL A 68 -2.66 -3.47 -6.39
CA VAL A 68 -2.76 -2.78 -5.11
C VAL A 68 -3.97 -3.30 -4.34
N CYS A 69 -3.74 -3.80 -3.13
CA CYS A 69 -4.82 -4.26 -2.25
C CYS A 69 -4.73 -3.50 -0.92
N GLN A 70 -5.84 -2.91 -0.50
CA GLN A 70 -5.96 -2.40 0.86
C GLN A 70 -6.13 -3.62 1.79
N GLY A 71 -5.08 -3.95 2.54
CA GLY A 71 -5.23 -4.91 3.64
C GLY A 71 -6.24 -4.33 4.61
N ALA A 72 -7.39 -4.99 4.76
CA ALA A 72 -8.44 -4.57 5.67
C ALA A 72 -7.93 -4.69 7.11
N VAL A 73 -7.25 -3.66 7.61
CA VAL A 73 -7.24 -3.43 9.05
C VAL A 73 -8.61 -2.86 9.33
N ALA A 74 -9.46 -3.68 9.95
CA ALA A 74 -10.79 -3.34 10.42
C ALA A 74 -10.87 -1.86 10.81
N GLN A 75 -11.51 -1.05 9.98
CA GLN A 75 -12.00 0.25 10.40
C GLN A 75 -13.09 -0.04 11.44
N ARG A 76 -12.66 -0.21 12.69
CA ARG A 76 -13.55 -0.23 13.84
C ARG A 76 -14.31 1.09 13.80
N SER A 77 -15.60 0.93 13.65
CA SER A 77 -16.65 1.93 13.67
C SER A 77 -16.35 3.06 14.65
N ALA A 78 -16.03 4.23 14.12
CA ALA A 78 -16.27 5.51 14.75
C ALA A 78 -17.33 6.27 13.95
N ALA A 79 -18.45 5.60 13.63
CA ALA A 79 -19.68 6.30 13.33
C ALA A 79 -20.35 6.57 14.69
N SER A 80 -19.96 7.73 15.22
CA SER A 80 -20.53 8.47 16.34
C SER A 80 -21.91 7.99 16.82
N SER A 81 -21.94 7.48 18.05
CA SER A 81 -23.12 7.49 18.91
C SER A 81 -23.42 8.94 19.33
N ASN A 82 -24.62 9.43 19.03
CA ASN A 82 -25.36 10.46 19.78
C ASN A 82 -26.75 10.61 19.14
N GLY A 83 -27.89 10.57 19.82
CA GLY A 83 -28.19 10.54 21.25
C GLY A 83 -29.71 10.39 21.41
N ALA A 84 -30.11 10.04 22.63
CA ALA A 84 -31.48 9.78 23.04
C ALA A 84 -32.41 10.99 22.92
N ALA A 85 -33.70 10.71 22.71
CA ALA A 85 -34.83 11.16 23.54
C ALA A 85 -36.09 11.25 22.70
N ARG A 86 -37.08 10.39 23.00
CA ARG A 86 -38.51 10.76 23.08
C ARG A 86 -39.33 9.62 23.67
#